data_AF-Q8FNL1-F1
#
_entry.id   AF-Q8FNL1-F1
#
_cell.length_a   1.000
_cell.length_b   1.000
_cell.length_c   1.000
_cell.angle_alpha   90.00
_cell.angle_beta   90.00
_cell.angle_gamma   90.00
#
_symmetry.space_group_name_H-M   'P 1'
#
loop_
_entity.id
_entity.type
_entity.pdbx_description
1 polymer ?
#
loop_
_entity_poly.entity_id
_entity_poly.type
_entity_poly.pdbx_seq_one_letter_code
_entity_poly.pdbx_strand_id
1 'polypeptide(L)'
;MVTCCVGVTTYTPDDSGRITTTGGGLRKRRSCQPVHDFYGNDVSMKLIIEADGGSRGNPGVAGSGTVVYSENRERILREIAYVVGTRSTNNVAEYRGLIEGLRVARELGATEVEVFMDSKLVVEQMSGRWKIKHPDMKTLAMEARNLAGDIGRVTYTWIPREKNKAADHLSNVAMDAAAAGKPEGPIDDGTPVVSDMTDPTDATVTGVDKPTGEDLNCPTTKPATWNGATTDPTRLLLLRHGQTAMSAARQYSGRSNPELSELGQRQVQAAARKLAERGGIDVIVSSPLRRCVQTAGAAADQMGLEVRIIDDLIEADFGLWDGKTFSEAHESDPELHSRWLTDTSVAPPGGESLQQVHRRVKKARELIEKDYGAANVLVVSHVTPIKSILRQALDASPSFFKKTHLDLASLSIAEFYSDGPTCVRLFNDTSHLDS
;
A
#
# COMPACT_ATOMS: atom_id res chain seq x y z
N MET A 1 -10.16 38.65 8.83
CA MET A 1 -9.61 39.60 9.82
C MET A 1 -8.32 38.99 10.36
N VAL A 2 -7.28 39.82 10.46
CA VAL A 2 -5.87 39.46 10.75
C VAL A 2 -5.13 38.81 9.58
N THR A 3 -4.73 39.67 8.64
CA THR A 3 -3.72 39.39 7.61
C THR A 3 -2.37 39.77 8.20
N CYS A 4 -1.47 38.81 8.39
CA CYS A 4 -0.08 39.10 8.76
C CYS A 4 0.76 39.15 7.47
N CYS A 5 1.00 40.35 6.97
CA CYS A 5 1.92 40.61 5.86
C CYS A 5 3.32 40.81 6.44
N VAL A 6 4.29 39.98 6.03
CA VAL A 6 5.71 40.27 6.21
C VAL A 6 6.32 40.41 4.82
N GLY A 7 6.29 41.63 4.30
CA GLY A 7 7.00 42.02 3.09
C GLY A 7 8.40 42.51 3.48
N VAL A 8 9.44 41.91 2.90
CA VAL A 8 10.80 42.42 2.97
C VAL A 8 10.92 43.57 1.96
N THR A 9 11.11 44.80 2.44
CA THR A 9 11.35 45.98 1.59
C THR A 9 12.81 46.40 1.74
N THR A 10 13.56 46.37 0.64
CA THR A 10 14.86 47.02 0.53
C THR A 10 14.66 48.47 0.09
N TYR A 11 15.25 49.42 0.82
CA TYR A 11 15.23 50.86 0.51
C TYR A 11 16.59 51.29 -0.05
N THR A 12 16.56 52.02 -1.16
CA THR A 12 17.62 52.97 -1.56
C THR A 12 16.97 54.34 -1.73
N PRO A 13 17.51 55.42 -1.14
CA PRO A 13 16.85 56.73 -1.12
C PRO A 13 17.14 57.54 -2.39
N ASP A 14 16.16 58.31 -2.86
CA ASP A 14 16.40 59.49 -3.69
C ASP A 14 15.78 60.76 -3.07
N ASP A 15 16.49 61.88 -3.28
CA ASP A 15 16.19 63.21 -2.74
C ASP A 15 15.12 63.89 -3.60
N SER A 16 13.89 64.05 -3.09
CA SER A 16 13.02 65.20 -3.46
C SER A 16 11.58 65.18 -2.89
N GLY A 17 11.15 64.17 -2.13
CA GLY A 17 10.04 64.32 -1.18
C GLY A 17 8.73 64.94 -1.69
N ARG A 18 8.23 64.58 -2.90
CA ARG A 18 6.86 64.90 -3.34
C ARG A 18 6.21 63.78 -4.15
N ILE A 19 4.98 63.45 -3.74
CA ILE A 19 4.08 62.47 -4.36
C ILE A 19 3.25 63.18 -5.44
N THR A 20 3.29 62.68 -6.68
CA THR A 20 2.34 63.03 -7.75
C THR A 20 1.86 61.77 -8.45
N THR A 21 0.55 61.54 -8.42
CA THR A 21 -0.15 60.46 -9.13
C THR A 21 -0.62 60.96 -10.50
N THR A 22 -0.12 60.36 -11.58
CA THR A 22 -0.74 60.43 -12.92
C THR A 22 -0.81 59.03 -13.52
N GLY A 23 -2.03 58.65 -13.91
CA GLY A 23 -2.38 57.29 -14.33
C GLY A 23 -1.88 56.90 -15.72
N GLY A 24 -1.54 55.61 -15.84
CA GLY A 24 -1.33 54.89 -17.10
C GLY A 24 -2.09 53.56 -17.04
N GLY A 25 -2.92 53.30 -18.05
CA GLY A 25 -3.99 52.30 -18.02
C GLY A 25 -3.53 50.83 -17.94
N LEU A 26 -4.23 50.06 -17.10
CA LEU A 26 -4.20 48.61 -17.09
C LEU A 26 -5.23 48.03 -18.07
N ARG A 27 -4.76 47.19 -19.01
CA ARG A 27 -5.62 46.27 -19.76
C ARG A 27 -6.28 45.28 -18.80
N LYS A 28 -7.62 45.24 -18.80
CA LYS A 28 -8.44 44.22 -18.12
C LYS A 28 -8.04 42.82 -18.60
N ARG A 29 -7.35 42.03 -17.76
CA ARG A 29 -7.42 40.56 -17.84
C ARG A 29 -8.73 40.12 -17.18
N ARG A 30 -9.45 39.24 -17.87
CA ARG A 30 -10.73 38.67 -17.43
C ARG A 30 -10.52 37.97 -16.09
N SER A 31 -11.37 38.32 -15.12
CA SER A 31 -11.52 37.59 -13.88
C SER A 31 -12.07 36.20 -14.18
N CYS A 32 -11.26 35.16 -14.03
CA CYS A 32 -11.79 33.82 -13.79
C CYS A 32 -12.27 33.82 -12.34
N GLN A 33 -13.59 33.77 -12.17
CA GLN A 33 -14.21 33.45 -10.89
C GLN A 33 -13.77 32.05 -10.44
N PRO A 34 -13.63 31.78 -9.13
CA PRO A 34 -13.39 30.44 -8.66
C PRO A 34 -14.65 29.61 -8.94
N VAL A 35 -14.49 28.54 -9.73
CA VAL A 35 -15.49 27.49 -9.85
C VAL A 35 -15.49 26.71 -8.53
N HIS A 36 -16.34 27.15 -7.61
CA HIS A 36 -16.88 26.28 -6.59
C HIS A 36 -17.94 25.36 -7.22
N ASP A 37 -17.94 24.13 -6.73
CA ASP A 37 -18.84 23.01 -7.01
C ASP A 37 -18.68 22.27 -8.34
N PHE A 38 -18.17 21.04 -8.27
CA PHE A 38 -19.00 19.84 -8.47
C PHE A 38 -18.38 18.66 -7.70
N TYR A 39 -19.14 18.17 -6.71
CA TYR A 39 -18.95 17.00 -5.85
C TYR A 39 -18.04 15.89 -6.40
N GLY A 40 -16.98 15.56 -5.65
CA GLY A 40 -16.39 14.23 -5.71
C GLY A 40 -17.39 13.23 -5.15
N ASN A 41 -17.95 12.38 -6.00
CA ASN A 41 -18.63 11.17 -5.52
C ASN A 41 -17.58 10.34 -4.78
N ASP A 42 -17.74 10.25 -3.46
CA ASP A 42 -17.26 9.15 -2.65
C ASP A 42 -17.91 7.89 -3.25
N VAL A 43 -17.24 7.24 -4.22
CA VAL A 43 -17.81 6.08 -4.89
C VAL A 43 -17.81 4.95 -3.88
N SER A 44 -18.94 4.76 -3.21
CA SER A 44 -19.18 3.66 -2.29
C SER A 44 -19.05 2.35 -3.06
N MET A 45 -17.91 1.67 -2.93
CA MET A 45 -17.72 0.36 -3.53
C MET A 45 -18.38 -0.69 -2.64
N LYS A 46 -19.49 -1.25 -3.11
CA LYS A 46 -20.23 -2.33 -2.45
C LYS A 46 -19.87 -3.68 -3.08
N LEU A 47 -19.54 -4.66 -2.25
CA LEU A 47 -19.24 -6.03 -2.69
C LEU A 47 -20.16 -7.04 -1.99
N ILE A 48 -20.29 -8.20 -2.64
CA ILE A 48 -21.01 -9.34 -2.08
C ILE A 48 -20.03 -10.49 -1.88
N ILE A 49 -20.06 -11.12 -0.71
CA ILE A 49 -19.23 -12.29 -0.40
C ILE A 49 -20.16 -13.47 -0.16
N GLU A 50 -19.85 -14.60 -0.78
CA GLU A 50 -20.40 -15.91 -0.43
C GLU A 50 -19.27 -16.79 0.10
N ALA A 51 -19.45 -17.36 1.29
CA ALA A 51 -18.44 -18.19 1.91
C ALA A 51 -19.04 -19.44 2.54
N ASP A 52 -18.26 -20.52 2.51
CA ASP A 52 -18.58 -21.81 3.12
C ASP A 52 -17.32 -22.46 3.68
N GLY A 53 -17.49 -23.42 4.59
CA GLY A 53 -16.43 -24.25 5.12
C GLY A 53 -16.93 -25.66 5.42
N GLY A 54 -16.04 -26.63 5.24
CA GLY A 54 -16.32 -28.04 5.46
C GLY A 54 -15.21 -28.72 6.26
N SER A 55 -15.55 -29.82 6.94
CA SER A 55 -14.58 -30.76 7.51
C SER A 55 -15.06 -32.21 7.36
N ARG A 56 -14.24 -33.06 6.73
CA ARG A 56 -14.49 -34.50 6.56
C ARG A 56 -13.99 -35.27 7.78
N GLY A 57 -14.94 -35.71 8.58
CA GLY A 57 -14.74 -36.20 9.94
C GLY A 57 -14.42 -35.01 10.84
N ASN A 58 -15.35 -34.49 11.63
CA ASN A 58 -15.20 -33.22 12.35
C ASN A 58 -14.75 -33.47 13.81
N PRO A 59 -13.49 -33.20 14.22
CA PRO A 59 -12.39 -32.55 13.48
C PRO A 59 -11.58 -33.48 12.58
N GLY A 60 -11.12 -32.96 11.44
CA GLY A 60 -10.48 -33.74 10.37
C GLY A 60 -10.12 -32.87 9.18
N VAL A 61 -10.13 -33.43 7.96
CA VAL A 61 -9.66 -32.73 6.77
C VAL A 61 -10.63 -31.61 6.41
N ALA A 62 -10.15 -30.37 6.49
CA ALA A 62 -10.99 -29.18 6.39
C ALA A 62 -10.50 -28.23 5.29
N GLY A 63 -11.47 -27.57 4.68
CA GLY A 63 -11.28 -26.64 3.59
C GLY A 63 -12.40 -25.60 3.59
N SER A 64 -12.10 -24.41 3.07
CA SER A 64 -13.08 -23.33 2.92
C SER A 64 -13.14 -22.80 1.51
N GLY A 65 -14.32 -22.37 1.11
CA GLY A 65 -14.61 -21.79 -0.20
C GLY A 65 -15.11 -20.36 -0.05
N THR A 66 -14.74 -19.50 -0.99
CA THR A 66 -15.15 -18.10 -0.98
C THR A 66 -15.28 -17.56 -2.39
N VAL A 67 -16.37 -16.85 -2.65
CA VAL A 67 -16.59 -16.10 -3.89
C VAL A 67 -16.89 -14.66 -3.56
N VAL A 68 -16.22 -13.74 -4.23
CA VAL A 68 -16.43 -12.29 -4.10
C VAL A 68 -17.00 -11.76 -5.41
N TYR A 69 -18.14 -11.09 -5.33
CA TYR A 69 -18.87 -10.54 -6.46
C TYR A 69 -18.92 -9.01 -6.43
N SER A 70 -19.16 -8.41 -7.60
CA SER A 70 -19.65 -7.02 -7.70
C SER A 70 -20.99 -6.84 -6.99
N GLU A 71 -21.37 -5.59 -6.68
CA GLU A 71 -22.63 -5.22 -6.02
C GLU A 71 -23.88 -5.90 -6.59
N ASN A 72 -23.92 -6.09 -7.91
CA ASN A 72 -25.06 -6.67 -8.64
C ASN A 72 -24.92 -8.17 -8.94
N ARG A 73 -23.86 -8.84 -8.46
CA ARG A 73 -23.55 -10.25 -8.75
C ARG A 73 -23.33 -10.60 -10.23
N GLU A 74 -23.15 -9.60 -11.09
CA GLU A 74 -22.87 -9.82 -12.52
C GLU A 74 -21.44 -10.29 -12.78
N ARG A 75 -20.50 -9.93 -11.90
CA ARG A 75 -19.08 -10.27 -12.06
C ARG A 75 -18.53 -10.93 -10.81
N ILE A 76 -17.85 -12.06 -11.01
CA ILE A 76 -16.97 -12.67 -10.01
C ILE A 76 -15.64 -11.93 -10.04
N LEU A 77 -15.26 -11.35 -8.89
CA LEU A 77 -14.01 -10.62 -8.69
C LEU A 77 -12.90 -11.52 -8.11
N ARG A 78 -13.31 -12.56 -7.37
CA ARG A 78 -12.39 -13.56 -6.82
C ARG A 78 -13.10 -14.85 -6.46
N GLU A 79 -12.41 -15.96 -6.65
CA GLU A 79 -12.75 -17.29 -6.11
C GLU A 79 -11.54 -17.79 -5.31
N ILE A 80 -11.80 -18.39 -4.15
CA ILE A 80 -10.77 -18.91 -3.26
C ILE A 80 -11.21 -20.27 -2.75
N ALA A 81 -10.40 -21.28 -3.01
CA ALA A 81 -10.39 -22.53 -2.28
C ALA A 81 -9.19 -22.51 -1.32
N TYR A 82 -9.42 -22.66 -0.02
CA TYR A 82 -8.38 -22.55 1.01
C TYR A 82 -8.29 -23.83 1.84
N VAL A 83 -7.14 -24.48 1.83
CA VAL A 83 -6.84 -25.63 2.69
C VAL A 83 -6.71 -25.15 4.13
N VAL A 84 -7.59 -25.60 5.01
CA VAL A 84 -7.60 -25.22 6.44
C VAL A 84 -6.76 -26.19 7.28
N GLY A 85 -6.54 -27.40 6.79
CA GLY A 85 -5.64 -28.39 7.40
C GLY A 85 -6.30 -29.76 7.60
N THR A 86 -5.53 -30.72 8.11
CA THR A 86 -5.94 -32.12 8.22
C THR A 86 -6.63 -32.48 9.54
N ARG A 87 -6.68 -31.54 10.50
CA ARG A 87 -7.31 -31.74 11.82
C ARG A 87 -7.98 -30.45 12.30
N SER A 88 -8.99 -30.00 11.56
CA SER A 88 -9.73 -28.77 11.84
C SER A 88 -11.24 -29.04 11.88
N THR A 89 -11.97 -28.20 12.61
CA THR A 89 -13.44 -28.34 12.74
C THR A 89 -14.18 -27.63 11.63
N ASN A 90 -15.45 -27.98 11.42
CA ASN A 90 -16.30 -27.33 10.42
C ASN A 90 -16.37 -25.80 10.64
N ASN A 91 -16.69 -25.37 11.87
CA ASN A 91 -16.84 -23.94 12.20
C ASN A 91 -15.54 -23.16 12.00
N VAL A 92 -14.38 -23.78 12.21
CA VAL A 92 -13.06 -23.16 11.94
C VAL A 92 -12.89 -22.92 10.44
N ALA A 93 -13.30 -23.88 9.61
CA ALA A 93 -13.27 -23.71 8.16
C ALA A 93 -14.26 -22.62 7.69
N GLU A 94 -15.48 -22.58 8.22
CA GLU A 94 -16.47 -21.55 7.88
C GLU A 94 -15.94 -20.14 8.22
N TYR A 95 -15.34 -19.97 9.41
CA TYR A 95 -14.68 -18.72 9.77
C TYR A 95 -13.51 -18.37 8.84
N ARG A 96 -12.73 -19.36 8.39
CA ARG A 96 -11.63 -19.12 7.46
C ARG A 96 -12.16 -18.60 6.13
N GLY A 97 -13.22 -19.20 5.57
CA GLY A 97 -13.85 -18.71 4.34
C GLY A 97 -14.34 -17.26 4.48
N LEU A 98 -14.98 -16.92 5.60
CA LEU A 98 -15.37 -15.54 5.88
C LEU A 98 -14.17 -14.58 5.89
N ILE A 99 -13.09 -14.96 6.56
CA ILE A 99 -11.88 -14.14 6.70
C ILE A 99 -11.23 -13.89 5.34
N GLU A 100 -11.14 -14.92 4.49
CA GLU A 100 -10.58 -14.77 3.14
C GLU A 100 -11.43 -13.80 2.30
N GLY A 101 -12.75 -13.89 2.37
CA GLY A 101 -13.64 -12.96 1.67
C GLY A 101 -13.47 -11.52 2.15
N LEU A 102 -13.45 -11.29 3.47
CA LEU A 102 -13.27 -9.95 4.03
C LEU A 102 -11.90 -9.37 3.72
N ARG A 103 -10.87 -10.23 3.65
CA ARG A 103 -9.52 -9.82 3.25
C ARG A 103 -9.51 -9.29 1.82
N VAL A 104 -10.10 -10.03 0.88
CA VAL A 104 -10.24 -9.59 -0.52
C VAL A 104 -11.08 -8.32 -0.63
N ALA A 105 -12.20 -8.24 0.09
CA ALA A 105 -13.02 -7.03 0.03
C ALA A 105 -12.29 -5.78 0.51
N ARG A 106 -11.45 -5.92 1.55
CA ARG A 106 -10.57 -4.84 2.02
C ARG A 106 -9.48 -4.51 0.99
N GLU A 107 -8.88 -5.51 0.34
CA GLU A 107 -7.89 -5.32 -0.72
C GLU A 107 -8.46 -4.56 -1.91
N LEU A 108 -9.70 -4.86 -2.29
CA LEU A 108 -10.43 -4.20 -3.37
C LEU A 108 -10.96 -2.80 -2.98
N GLY A 109 -10.80 -2.36 -1.72
CA GLY A 109 -11.25 -1.05 -1.27
C GLY A 109 -12.76 -0.93 -1.10
N ALA A 110 -13.45 -2.03 -0.79
CA ALA A 110 -14.86 -1.99 -0.46
C ALA A 110 -15.13 -1.07 0.73
N THR A 111 -16.19 -0.28 0.62
CA THR A 111 -16.73 0.57 1.70
C THR A 111 -17.99 -0.05 2.33
N GLU A 112 -18.61 -0.99 1.59
CA GLU A 112 -19.72 -1.80 2.03
C GLU A 112 -19.57 -3.25 1.56
N VAL A 113 -19.92 -4.20 2.43
CA VAL A 113 -19.91 -5.63 2.13
C VAL A 113 -21.17 -6.30 2.65
N GLU A 114 -21.81 -7.10 1.80
CA GLU A 114 -22.84 -8.05 2.21
C GLU A 114 -22.28 -9.46 2.18
N VAL A 115 -22.21 -10.10 3.34
CA VAL A 115 -21.76 -11.48 3.49
C VAL A 115 -22.95 -12.41 3.54
N PHE A 116 -22.94 -13.44 2.71
CA PHE A 116 -23.89 -14.54 2.72
C PHE A 116 -23.17 -15.85 3.04
N MET A 117 -23.68 -16.57 4.04
CA MET A 117 -23.16 -17.88 4.44
C MET A 117 -24.31 -18.79 4.85
N ASP A 118 -24.17 -20.09 4.67
CA ASP A 118 -25.10 -21.11 5.19
C ASP A 118 -24.77 -21.56 6.62
N SER A 119 -23.66 -21.07 7.19
CA SER A 119 -23.38 -21.18 8.62
C SER A 119 -24.17 -20.18 9.46
N LYS A 120 -25.27 -20.65 10.05
CA LYS A 120 -26.04 -19.83 11.01
C LYS A 120 -25.20 -19.45 12.23
N LEU A 121 -24.27 -20.32 12.66
CA LEU A 121 -23.40 -20.05 13.79
C LEU A 121 -22.51 -18.82 13.54
N VAL A 122 -21.78 -18.81 12.41
CA VAL A 122 -20.85 -17.73 12.08
C VAL A 122 -21.62 -16.42 11.86
N VAL A 123 -22.72 -16.45 11.11
CA VAL A 123 -23.57 -15.28 10.86
C VAL A 123 -24.06 -14.64 12.16
N GLU A 124 -24.58 -15.44 13.10
CA GLU A 124 -25.11 -14.94 14.37
C GLU A 124 -24.03 -14.43 15.32
N GLN A 125 -22.84 -15.06 15.32
CA GLN A 125 -21.70 -14.62 16.12
C GLN A 125 -21.07 -13.33 15.60
N MET A 126 -20.97 -13.18 14.28
CA MET A 126 -20.43 -11.98 13.64
C MET A 126 -21.41 -10.82 13.70
N SER A 127 -22.72 -11.10 13.66
CA SER A 127 -23.77 -10.12 13.94
C SER A 127 -23.85 -9.70 15.42
N GLY A 128 -23.05 -10.30 16.31
CA GLY A 128 -23.05 -10.01 17.75
C GLY A 128 -24.25 -10.57 18.52
N ARG A 129 -25.13 -11.34 17.88
CA ARG A 129 -26.33 -11.92 18.51
C ARG A 129 -25.99 -13.12 19.38
N TRP A 130 -24.96 -13.90 19.02
CA TRP A 130 -24.55 -15.11 19.74
C TRP A 130 -23.15 -14.98 20.35
N LYS A 131 -22.97 -15.53 21.57
CA LYS A 131 -21.68 -15.52 22.28
C LYS A 131 -20.72 -16.56 21.71
N ILE A 132 -19.46 -16.16 21.53
CA ILE A 132 -18.37 -17.03 21.08
C ILE A 132 -17.67 -17.62 22.31
N LYS A 133 -17.81 -18.92 22.52
CA LYS A 133 -17.24 -19.61 23.69
C LYS A 133 -15.89 -20.27 23.40
N HIS A 134 -15.75 -20.91 22.23
CA HIS A 134 -14.55 -21.67 21.88
C HIS A 134 -13.33 -20.75 21.65
N PRO A 135 -12.16 -21.03 22.24
CA PRO A 135 -10.95 -20.20 22.08
C PRO A 135 -10.55 -19.95 20.63
N ASP A 136 -10.47 -21.01 19.80
CA ASP A 136 -10.07 -20.88 18.40
C ASP A 136 -11.02 -19.98 17.59
N MET A 137 -12.33 -20.11 17.82
CA MET A 137 -13.33 -19.25 17.18
C MET A 137 -13.26 -17.81 17.69
N LYS A 138 -12.82 -17.56 18.94
CA LYS A 138 -12.61 -16.17 19.42
C LYS A 138 -11.49 -15.49 18.65
N THR A 139 -10.40 -16.21 18.39
CA THR A 139 -9.27 -15.70 17.60
C THR A 139 -9.73 -15.38 16.18
N LEU A 140 -10.42 -16.31 15.52
CA LEU A 140 -10.91 -16.12 14.15
C LEU A 140 -11.96 -15.00 14.05
N ALA A 141 -12.89 -14.91 15.01
CA ALA A 141 -13.87 -13.85 15.02
C ALA A 141 -13.25 -12.47 15.29
N MET A 142 -12.17 -12.41 16.07
CA MET A 142 -11.42 -11.17 16.26
C MET A 142 -10.73 -10.74 14.97
N GLU A 143 -10.11 -11.68 14.25
CA GLU A 143 -9.54 -11.42 12.92
C GLU A 143 -10.61 -10.90 11.94
N ALA A 144 -11.75 -11.60 11.84
CA ALA A 144 -12.87 -11.21 10.98
C ALA A 144 -13.45 -9.83 11.35
N ARG A 145 -13.55 -9.51 12.65
CA ARG A 145 -14.02 -8.18 13.11
C ARG A 145 -13.04 -7.07 12.79
N ASN A 146 -11.75 -7.32 12.94
CA ASN A 146 -10.73 -6.34 12.58
C ASN A 146 -10.78 -6.03 11.08
N LEU A 147 -10.90 -7.06 10.24
CA LEU A 147 -11.08 -6.89 8.79
C LEU A 147 -12.38 -6.13 8.46
N ALA A 148 -13.49 -6.49 9.09
CA ALA A 148 -14.76 -5.78 8.88
C ALA A 148 -14.70 -4.31 9.31
N GLY A 149 -13.99 -4.00 10.41
CA GLY A 149 -13.78 -2.64 10.90
C GLY A 149 -12.98 -1.75 9.95
N ASP A 150 -12.11 -2.34 9.13
CA ASP A 150 -11.31 -1.62 8.12
C ASP A 150 -12.10 -1.28 6.84
N ILE A 151 -13.23 -1.96 6.58
CA ILE A 151 -14.04 -1.83 5.36
C ILE A 151 -15.06 -0.68 5.49
N GLY A 152 -15.80 -0.63 6.60
CA GLY A 152 -16.92 0.30 6.76
C GLY A 152 -18.18 -0.44 7.18
N ARG A 153 -19.18 -0.54 6.29
CA ARG A 153 -20.43 -1.26 6.58
C ARG A 153 -20.32 -2.73 6.17
N VAL A 154 -20.45 -3.66 7.11
CA VAL A 154 -20.52 -5.10 6.82
C VAL A 154 -21.81 -5.69 7.38
N THR A 155 -22.57 -6.41 6.56
CA THR A 155 -23.77 -7.14 6.98
C THR A 155 -23.57 -8.64 6.80
N TYR A 156 -24.19 -9.44 7.66
CA TYR A 156 -24.09 -10.90 7.64
C TYR A 156 -25.49 -11.50 7.52
N THR A 157 -25.72 -12.26 6.46
CA THR A 157 -27.01 -12.85 6.12
C THR A 157 -26.86 -14.36 6.00
N TRP A 158 -27.74 -15.09 6.69
CA TRP A 158 -27.81 -16.54 6.53
C TRP A 158 -28.59 -16.89 5.26
N ILE A 159 -28.07 -17.82 4.45
CA ILE A 159 -28.75 -18.35 3.27
C ILE A 159 -28.87 -19.89 3.34
N PRO A 160 -29.90 -20.50 2.72
CA PRO A 160 -29.97 -21.95 2.59
C PRO A 160 -28.80 -22.50 1.77
N ARG A 161 -28.32 -23.71 2.10
CA ARG A 161 -27.18 -24.36 1.42
C ARG A 161 -27.38 -24.52 -0.09
N GLU A 162 -28.60 -24.79 -0.55
CA GLU A 162 -28.91 -24.82 -1.99
C GLU A 162 -28.65 -23.50 -2.72
N LYS A 163 -28.51 -22.37 -2.00
CA LYS A 163 -28.14 -21.06 -2.56
C LYS A 163 -26.64 -20.73 -2.45
N ASN A 164 -25.84 -21.53 -1.73
CA ASN A 164 -24.40 -21.28 -1.50
C ASN A 164 -23.50 -22.26 -2.29
N LYS A 165 -23.97 -22.73 -3.46
CA LYS A 165 -23.34 -23.85 -4.20
C LYS A 165 -21.91 -23.55 -4.66
N ALA A 166 -21.60 -22.31 -5.03
CA ALA A 166 -20.28 -21.94 -5.52
C ALA A 166 -19.22 -22.00 -4.40
N ALA A 167 -19.52 -21.44 -3.24
CA ALA A 167 -18.63 -21.54 -2.08
C ALA A 167 -18.53 -22.99 -1.56
N ASP A 168 -19.63 -23.76 -1.56
CA ASP A 168 -19.63 -25.19 -1.21
C ASP A 168 -18.76 -26.03 -2.17
N HIS A 169 -18.79 -25.74 -3.46
CA HIS A 169 -17.91 -26.38 -4.42
C HIS A 169 -16.42 -26.12 -4.09
N LEU A 170 -16.06 -24.85 -3.86
CA LEU A 170 -14.68 -24.46 -3.53
C LEU A 170 -14.21 -25.04 -2.18
N SER A 171 -15.10 -25.16 -1.19
CA SER A 171 -14.78 -25.78 0.09
C SER A 171 -14.47 -27.28 -0.06
N ASN A 172 -15.17 -27.98 -0.96
CA ASN A 172 -14.90 -29.36 -1.31
C ASN A 172 -13.57 -29.53 -2.06
N VAL A 173 -13.29 -28.67 -3.05
CA VAL A 173 -11.98 -28.63 -3.73
C VAL A 173 -10.85 -28.46 -2.72
N ALA A 174 -11.03 -27.57 -1.74
CA ALA A 174 -10.06 -27.37 -0.67
C ALA A 174 -9.86 -28.60 0.22
N MET A 175 -10.93 -29.31 0.59
CA MET A 175 -10.85 -30.55 1.36
C MET A 175 -10.19 -31.70 0.58
N ASP A 176 -10.43 -31.81 -0.73
CA ASP A 176 -9.79 -32.80 -1.59
C ASP A 176 -8.28 -32.56 -1.69
N ALA A 177 -7.87 -31.31 -1.90
CA ALA A 177 -6.48 -30.91 -1.91
C ALA A 177 -5.79 -31.17 -0.57
N ALA A 178 -6.46 -30.87 0.54
CA ALA A 178 -5.97 -31.15 1.89
C ALA A 178 -5.78 -32.66 2.12
N ALA A 179 -6.72 -33.49 1.65
CA ALA A 179 -6.62 -34.95 1.70
C ALA A 179 -5.46 -35.48 0.82
N ALA A 180 -5.17 -34.80 -0.29
CA ALA A 180 -4.03 -35.09 -1.17
C ALA A 180 -2.68 -34.58 -0.61
N GLY A 181 -2.66 -34.01 0.60
CA GLY A 181 -1.43 -33.58 1.28
C GLY A 181 -0.95 -32.18 0.90
N LYS A 182 -1.78 -31.35 0.28
CA LYS A 182 -1.45 -29.93 0.08
C LYS A 182 -1.35 -29.21 1.44
N PRO A 183 -0.37 -28.30 1.62
CA PRO A 183 -0.21 -27.54 2.85
C PRO A 183 -1.38 -26.57 3.08
N GLU A 184 -1.55 -26.11 4.32
CA GLU A 184 -2.51 -25.05 4.68
C GLU A 184 -2.23 -23.78 3.86
N GLY A 185 -3.29 -23.19 3.30
CA GLY A 185 -3.18 -22.02 2.42
C GLY A 185 -4.15 -22.04 1.23
N PRO A 186 -4.18 -20.95 0.45
CA PRO A 186 -4.97 -20.88 -0.77
C PRO A 186 -4.44 -21.86 -1.82
N ILE A 187 -5.35 -22.48 -2.56
CA ILE A 187 -5.01 -23.32 -3.70
C ILE A 187 -4.94 -22.39 -4.91
N ASP A 188 -3.73 -22.14 -5.36
CA ASP A 188 -3.47 -21.43 -6.60
C ASP A 188 -3.30 -22.47 -7.71
N ASP A 189 -4.41 -22.87 -8.34
CA ASP A 189 -4.39 -23.83 -9.45
C ASP A 189 -4.32 -23.16 -10.83
N GLY A 190 -4.08 -21.84 -10.88
CA GLY A 190 -3.87 -21.12 -12.14
C GLY A 190 -5.13 -21.03 -13.02
N THR A 191 -6.31 -21.25 -12.46
CA THR A 191 -7.57 -21.11 -13.20
C THR A 191 -7.89 -19.62 -13.40
N PRO A 192 -8.12 -19.13 -14.64
CA PRO A 192 -8.32 -17.71 -14.91
C PRO A 192 -9.53 -17.14 -14.16
N VAL A 193 -9.31 -15.99 -13.51
CA VAL A 193 -10.33 -15.20 -12.83
C VAL A 193 -11.13 -14.37 -13.84
N VAL A 194 -11.87 -15.01 -14.75
CA VAL A 194 -13.16 -14.57 -15.30
C VAL A 194 -13.83 -15.81 -15.90
N SER A 195 -14.87 -16.34 -15.27
CA SER A 195 -15.82 -17.21 -15.96
C SER A 195 -17.13 -16.45 -16.15
N ASP A 196 -17.37 -16.01 -17.38
CA ASP A 196 -18.73 -15.71 -17.81
C ASP A 196 -19.53 -17.01 -17.71
N MET A 197 -20.63 -16.97 -16.96
CA MET A 197 -21.59 -18.06 -16.90
C MET A 197 -22.32 -18.18 -18.24
N THR A 198 -21.88 -19.11 -19.08
CA THR A 198 -22.75 -19.75 -20.09
C THR A 198 -22.42 -21.24 -20.22
N ASP A 199 -23.44 -22.06 -19.95
CA ASP A 199 -23.51 -23.53 -20.05
C ASP A 199 -23.53 -24.00 -21.54
N PRO A 200 -23.47 -25.30 -21.91
CA PRO A 200 -22.45 -25.82 -22.81
C PRO A 200 -23.03 -26.45 -24.08
N THR A 201 -22.34 -26.33 -25.21
CA THR A 201 -22.51 -27.29 -26.32
C THR A 201 -21.20 -27.50 -27.06
N ASP A 202 -20.69 -28.72 -26.91
CA ASP A 202 -20.22 -29.60 -27.98
C ASP A 202 -19.27 -29.02 -29.05
N ALA A 203 -18.01 -29.47 -29.04
CA ALA A 203 -17.39 -30.16 -30.18
C ALA A 203 -15.90 -30.44 -29.94
N THR A 204 -15.58 -31.72 -30.05
CA THR A 204 -14.27 -32.32 -30.31
C THR A 204 -13.43 -31.61 -31.38
N VAL A 205 -12.13 -31.40 -31.17
CA VAL A 205 -11.10 -31.60 -32.23
C VAL A 205 -9.76 -32.05 -31.62
N THR A 206 -9.24 -33.10 -32.24
CA THR A 206 -7.98 -33.80 -32.06
C THR A 206 -6.77 -33.08 -32.67
N GLY A 207 -5.63 -33.12 -31.96
CA GLY A 207 -4.34 -33.51 -32.53
C GLY A 207 -3.43 -32.49 -33.23
N VAL A 208 -2.13 -32.74 -33.03
CA VAL A 208 -1.01 -32.67 -34.00
C VAL A 208 0.05 -31.56 -33.80
N ASP A 209 1.27 -32.08 -33.57
CA ASP A 209 2.64 -31.67 -33.91
C ASP A 209 3.37 -30.47 -33.27
N LYS A 210 4.54 -30.84 -32.71
CA LYS A 210 5.73 -30.00 -32.56
C LYS A 210 6.29 -29.59 -33.93
N PRO A 211 6.81 -28.35 -34.06
CA PRO A 211 7.88 -28.06 -34.99
C PRO A 211 9.21 -27.79 -34.28
N THR A 212 10.24 -28.42 -34.83
CA THR A 212 11.66 -28.09 -34.77
C THR A 212 11.99 -26.93 -35.71
N GLY A 213 13.04 -26.15 -35.42
CA GLY A 213 13.80 -25.41 -36.45
C GLY A 213 14.01 -23.92 -36.17
N GLU A 214 15.27 -23.52 -36.32
CA GLU A 214 15.89 -22.22 -36.08
C GLU A 214 15.33 -21.08 -36.96
N ASP A 215 15.21 -19.88 -36.38
CA ASP A 215 15.81 -18.62 -36.86
C ASP A 215 15.11 -17.43 -36.18
N LEU A 216 15.78 -16.81 -35.20
CA LEU A 216 15.35 -15.52 -34.65
C LEU A 216 16.55 -14.59 -34.55
N ASN A 217 16.92 -14.05 -35.71
CA ASN A 217 17.59 -12.75 -35.75
C ASN A 217 16.52 -11.68 -35.44
N CYS A 218 16.26 -11.45 -34.16
CA CYS A 218 15.36 -10.40 -33.69
C CYS A 218 16.19 -9.31 -33.01
N PRO A 219 16.22 -8.07 -33.51
CA PRO A 219 16.89 -6.97 -32.82
C PRO A 219 16.24 -6.80 -31.45
N THR A 220 17.08 -6.82 -30.43
CA THR A 220 16.76 -6.73 -29.00
C THR A 220 15.70 -5.68 -28.64
N THR A 221 14.65 -6.13 -27.94
CA THR A 221 14.32 -5.65 -26.58
C THR A 221 13.63 -6.79 -25.81
N LYS A 222 14.17 -7.12 -24.63
CA LYS A 222 13.62 -8.10 -23.67
C LYS A 222 12.14 -7.78 -23.36
N PRO A 223 11.29 -8.77 -23.00
CA PRO A 223 9.94 -8.47 -22.54
C PRO A 223 10.04 -7.63 -21.25
N ALA A 224 9.53 -6.39 -21.24
CA ALA A 224 9.77 -5.43 -20.16
C ALA A 224 9.03 -5.76 -18.84
N THR A 225 8.03 -6.64 -18.90
CA THR A 225 7.16 -6.98 -17.78
C THR A 225 6.77 -8.46 -17.83
N TRP A 226 7.40 -9.29 -16.99
CA TRP A 226 6.99 -10.68 -16.77
C TRP A 226 5.71 -10.78 -15.90
N ASN A 227 5.32 -9.67 -15.30
CA ASN A 227 4.22 -9.55 -14.34
C ASN A 227 2.86 -9.23 -14.99
N GLY A 228 2.75 -9.33 -16.32
CA GLY A 228 1.48 -9.16 -17.05
C GLY A 228 0.99 -7.73 -17.22
N ALA A 229 1.79 -6.71 -16.88
CA ALA A 229 1.39 -5.31 -17.04
C ALA A 229 1.32 -4.88 -18.50
N THR A 230 0.26 -4.14 -18.82
CA THR A 230 -0.12 -3.60 -20.13
C THR A 230 -0.03 -2.08 -20.20
N THR A 231 0.19 -1.41 -19.06
CA THR A 231 0.36 0.05 -18.97
C THR A 231 1.80 0.44 -18.65
N ASP A 232 2.16 1.71 -18.85
CA ASP A 232 3.44 2.23 -18.35
C ASP A 232 3.32 2.57 -16.85
N PRO A 233 4.37 2.30 -16.04
CA PRO A 233 4.28 2.49 -14.60
C PRO A 233 4.45 3.95 -14.18
N THR A 234 3.81 4.33 -13.07
CA THR A 234 4.35 5.36 -12.19
C THR A 234 5.58 4.77 -11.50
N ARG A 235 6.77 5.19 -11.91
CA ARG A 235 8.04 4.74 -11.32
C ARG A 235 8.45 5.68 -10.21
N LEU A 236 8.41 5.19 -8.98
CA LEU A 236 8.86 5.92 -7.80
C LEU A 236 10.32 5.62 -7.52
N LEU A 237 11.18 6.62 -7.71
CA LEU A 237 12.58 6.59 -7.28
C LEU A 237 12.64 7.11 -5.85
N LEU A 238 12.86 6.22 -4.90
CA LEU A 238 12.79 6.49 -3.47
C LEU A 238 14.18 6.84 -2.94
N LEU A 239 14.41 8.11 -2.60
CA LEU A 239 15.66 8.60 -2.03
C LEU A 239 15.47 8.90 -0.55
N ARG A 240 16.22 8.20 0.31
CA ARG A 240 16.30 8.56 1.73
C ARG A 240 17.13 9.82 1.90
N HIS A 241 16.77 10.72 2.80
CA HIS A 241 17.61 11.87 3.14
C HIS A 241 19.04 11.46 3.55
N GLY A 242 19.99 12.38 3.38
CA GLY A 242 21.37 12.22 3.84
C GLY A 242 21.51 12.28 5.37
N GLN A 243 22.72 12.02 5.88
CA GLN A 243 23.00 12.04 7.31
C GLN A 243 22.65 13.38 7.98
N THR A 244 22.07 13.31 9.17
CA THR A 244 21.90 14.39 10.16
C THR A 244 22.66 14.06 11.45
N ALA A 245 22.82 15.03 12.35
CA ALA A 245 23.43 14.79 13.67
C ALA A 245 22.71 13.67 14.46
N MET A 246 21.38 13.67 14.46
CA MET A 246 20.57 12.66 15.14
C MET A 246 20.76 11.26 14.54
N SER A 247 20.84 11.16 13.21
CA SER A 247 21.09 9.88 12.56
C SER A 247 22.49 9.33 12.86
N ALA A 248 23.50 10.19 12.97
CA ALA A 248 24.85 9.81 13.37
C ALA A 248 24.87 9.31 14.83
N ALA A 249 24.08 9.95 15.70
CA ALA A 249 23.87 9.54 17.09
C ALA A 249 22.92 8.35 17.25
N ARG A 250 22.37 7.78 16.17
CA ARG A 250 21.39 6.68 16.18
C ARG A 250 20.16 6.97 17.05
N GLN A 251 19.71 8.22 17.04
CA GLN A 251 18.51 8.66 17.73
C GLN A 251 17.28 8.46 16.83
N TYR A 252 16.13 8.19 17.44
CA TYR A 252 14.84 8.34 16.78
C TYR A 252 14.66 9.80 16.37
N SER A 253 14.29 10.02 15.12
CA SER A 253 14.15 11.36 14.52
C SER A 253 12.82 11.43 13.78
N GLY A 254 11.76 11.75 14.50
CA GLY A 254 10.40 11.80 13.97
C GLY A 254 10.06 13.20 13.48
N ARG A 255 9.44 13.97 14.37
CA ARG A 255 9.04 15.37 14.17
C ARG A 255 10.19 16.34 14.41
N SER A 256 11.25 15.91 15.09
CA SER A 256 12.53 16.61 15.09
C SER A 256 12.96 16.94 13.66
N ASN A 257 13.44 18.17 13.48
CA ASN A 257 13.71 18.73 12.16
C ASN A 257 15.18 19.14 11.98
N PRO A 258 16.16 18.25 12.28
CA PRO A 258 17.57 18.57 12.10
C PRO A 258 17.89 18.76 10.61
N GLU A 259 18.89 19.58 10.35
CA GLU A 259 19.48 19.70 9.02
C GLU A 259 20.51 18.60 8.73
N LEU A 260 20.93 18.51 7.47
CA LEU A 260 21.99 17.61 7.04
C LEU A 260 23.34 18.01 7.68
N SER A 261 24.12 17.00 8.08
CA SER A 261 25.53 17.19 8.46
C SER A 261 26.38 17.46 7.21
N GLU A 262 27.65 17.84 7.39
CA GLU A 262 28.58 17.97 6.26
C GLU A 262 28.72 16.67 5.44
N LEU A 263 28.74 15.53 6.13
CA LEU A 263 28.72 14.22 5.47
C LEU A 263 27.39 14.02 4.73
N GLY A 264 26.26 14.37 5.36
CA GLY A 264 24.95 14.32 4.71
C GLY A 264 24.87 15.16 3.45
N GLN A 265 25.47 16.36 3.45
CA GLN A 265 25.55 17.22 2.27
C GLN A 265 26.35 16.54 1.14
N ARG A 266 27.51 15.95 1.44
CA ARG A 266 28.29 15.19 0.44
C ARG A 266 27.51 14.00 -0.13
N GLN A 267 26.81 13.26 0.74
CA GLN A 267 25.99 12.11 0.34
C GLN A 267 24.88 12.51 -0.63
N VAL A 268 24.11 13.57 -0.34
CA VAL A 268 22.99 13.99 -1.20
C VAL A 268 23.49 14.59 -2.51
N GLN A 269 24.64 15.25 -2.53
CA GLN A 269 25.27 15.73 -3.76
C GLN A 269 25.70 14.56 -4.67
N ALA A 270 26.21 13.48 -4.09
CA ALA A 270 26.55 12.28 -4.85
C ALA A 270 25.31 11.57 -5.41
N ALA A 271 24.25 11.47 -4.62
CA ALA A 271 22.96 10.93 -5.07
C ALA A 271 22.35 11.78 -6.20
N ALA A 272 22.40 13.11 -6.07
CA ALA A 272 21.92 14.04 -7.08
C ALA A 272 22.66 13.87 -8.41
N ARG A 273 24.01 13.75 -8.39
CA ARG A 273 24.81 13.50 -9.59
C ARG A 273 24.41 12.22 -10.31
N LYS A 274 24.29 11.12 -9.56
CA LYS A 274 23.87 9.83 -10.13
C LYS A 274 22.47 9.90 -10.75
N LEU A 275 21.53 10.58 -10.10
CA LEU A 275 20.19 10.74 -10.64
C LEU A 275 20.17 11.63 -11.90
N ALA A 276 20.98 12.69 -11.94
CA ALA A 276 21.12 13.55 -13.10
C ALA A 276 21.76 12.82 -14.28
N GLU A 277 22.81 12.03 -14.04
CA GLU A 277 23.46 11.17 -15.05
C GLU A 277 22.52 10.11 -15.60
N ARG A 278 21.69 9.50 -14.74
CA ARG A 278 20.63 8.57 -15.17
C ARG A 278 19.63 9.27 -16.09
N GLY A 279 19.27 10.51 -15.77
CA GLY A 279 18.22 11.27 -16.45
C GLY A 279 16.83 10.65 -16.28
N GLY A 280 15.86 11.20 -17.00
CA GLY A 280 14.47 10.72 -17.02
C GLY A 280 13.82 10.78 -15.65
N ILE A 281 13.97 11.91 -14.95
CA ILE A 281 13.18 12.27 -13.78
C ILE A 281 12.23 13.37 -14.23
N ASP A 282 10.94 13.14 -14.07
CA ASP A 282 9.90 14.05 -14.56
C ASP A 282 9.47 15.01 -13.45
N VAL A 283 9.48 14.54 -12.20
CA VAL A 283 8.97 15.28 -11.02
C VAL A 283 9.78 14.94 -9.77
N ILE A 284 9.97 15.93 -8.90
CA ILE A 284 10.52 15.74 -7.56
C ILE A 284 9.45 16.06 -6.51
N VAL A 285 9.18 15.09 -5.64
CA VAL A 285 8.33 15.27 -4.45
C VAL A 285 9.13 15.00 -3.19
N SER A 286 8.82 15.70 -2.11
CA SER A 286 9.57 15.60 -0.87
C SER A 286 8.69 15.66 0.38
N SER A 287 9.15 14.99 1.43
CA SER A 287 8.69 15.25 2.79
C SER A 287 8.95 16.72 3.20
N PRO A 288 8.08 17.33 4.04
CA PRO A 288 8.27 18.70 4.50
C PRO A 288 9.47 18.90 5.45
N LEU A 289 10.09 17.82 5.97
CA LEU A 289 11.19 17.96 6.91
C LEU A 289 12.46 18.47 6.22
N ARG A 290 13.16 19.39 6.88
CA ARG A 290 14.33 20.13 6.39
C ARG A 290 15.38 19.22 5.77
N ARG A 291 15.71 18.10 6.40
CA ARG A 291 16.64 17.10 5.84
C ARG A 291 16.22 16.55 4.46
N CYS A 292 14.92 16.34 4.24
CA CYS A 292 14.38 15.91 2.95
C CYS A 292 14.28 17.07 1.96
N VAL A 293 13.91 18.27 2.42
CA VAL A 293 13.90 19.47 1.57
C VAL A 293 15.30 19.79 1.06
N GLN A 294 16.33 19.75 1.92
CA GLN A 294 17.73 19.94 1.51
C GLN A 294 18.19 18.84 0.54
N THR A 295 17.81 17.58 0.79
CA THR A 295 18.14 16.46 -0.11
C THR A 295 17.46 16.62 -1.49
N ALA A 296 16.18 16.99 -1.51
CA ALA A 296 15.43 17.23 -2.75
C ALA A 296 15.96 18.46 -3.50
N GLY A 297 16.33 19.51 -2.79
CA GLY A 297 16.96 20.72 -3.35
C GLY A 297 18.24 20.39 -4.11
N ALA A 298 19.12 19.56 -3.55
CA ALA A 298 20.34 19.14 -4.24
C ALA A 298 20.07 18.43 -5.58
N ALA A 299 19.01 17.61 -5.66
CA ALA A 299 18.60 16.97 -6.91
C ALA A 299 17.93 17.95 -7.89
N ALA A 300 17.05 18.82 -7.36
CA ALA A 300 16.35 19.86 -8.10
C ALA A 300 17.32 20.83 -8.79
N ASP A 301 18.33 21.31 -8.07
CA ASP A 301 19.34 22.24 -8.58
C ASP A 301 20.12 21.65 -9.76
N GLN A 302 20.41 20.34 -9.73
CA GLN A 302 21.12 19.67 -10.82
C GLN A 302 20.24 19.36 -12.03
N MET A 303 18.95 19.11 -11.82
CA MET A 303 18.01 18.72 -12.88
C MET A 303 17.21 19.90 -13.44
N GLY A 304 17.24 21.06 -12.79
CA GLY A 304 16.42 22.22 -13.16
C GLY A 304 14.92 21.99 -12.91
N LEU A 305 14.57 21.19 -11.89
CA LEU A 305 13.19 20.84 -11.56
C LEU A 305 12.73 21.54 -10.27
N GLU A 306 11.43 21.73 -10.11
CA GLU A 306 10.84 22.21 -8.86
C GLU A 306 10.55 21.04 -7.89
N VAL A 307 10.58 21.32 -6.59
CA VAL A 307 10.24 20.36 -5.54
C VAL A 307 8.82 20.61 -5.04
N ARG A 308 7.94 19.62 -5.18
CA ARG A 308 6.60 19.63 -4.55
C ARG A 308 6.64 18.97 -3.18
N ILE A 309 6.11 19.65 -2.17
CA ILE A 309 6.01 19.08 -0.82
C ILE A 309 4.73 18.25 -0.68
N ILE A 310 4.86 17.05 -0.11
CA ILE A 310 3.74 16.18 0.26
C ILE A 310 3.89 15.82 1.74
N ASP A 311 2.99 16.36 2.57
CA ASP A 311 3.08 16.24 4.03
C ASP A 311 3.07 14.79 4.51
N ASP A 312 2.29 13.93 3.87
CA ASP A 312 2.16 12.51 4.22
C ASP A 312 3.42 11.68 3.92
N LEU A 313 4.45 12.24 3.27
CA LEU A 313 5.77 11.62 3.12
C LEU A 313 6.69 11.83 4.35
N ILE A 314 6.20 12.48 5.41
CA ILE A 314 6.95 12.68 6.66
C ILE A 314 7.25 11.36 7.39
N GLU A 315 8.36 11.32 8.14
CA GLU A 315 8.75 10.18 8.97
C GLU A 315 7.66 9.84 9.99
N ALA A 316 7.71 8.61 10.52
CA ALA A 316 6.87 8.21 11.65
C ALA A 316 7.05 9.17 12.82
N ASP A 317 5.94 9.54 13.46
CA ASP A 317 5.99 10.25 14.73
C ASP A 317 6.47 9.32 15.84
N PHE A 318 7.64 9.60 16.40
CA PHE A 318 8.18 8.83 17.52
C PHE A 318 7.72 9.35 18.89
N GLY A 319 6.92 10.42 18.93
CA GLY A 319 6.38 10.99 20.17
C GLY A 319 7.46 11.23 21.22
N LEU A 320 7.29 10.66 22.41
CA LEU A 320 8.24 10.80 23.52
C LEU A 320 9.59 10.07 23.32
N TRP A 321 9.76 9.34 22.22
CA TRP A 321 11.05 8.75 21.85
C TRP A 321 11.86 9.63 20.90
N ASP A 322 11.27 10.68 20.32
CA ASP A 322 12.00 11.59 19.44
C ASP A 322 13.20 12.22 20.18
N GLY A 323 14.40 12.16 19.59
CA GLY A 323 15.65 12.58 20.23
C GLY A 323 16.31 11.53 21.12
N LYS A 324 15.65 10.42 21.46
CA LYS A 324 16.26 9.33 22.25
C LYS A 324 16.99 8.34 21.36
N THR A 325 18.07 7.78 21.88
CA THR A 325 18.68 6.57 21.34
C THR A 325 17.76 5.37 21.59
N PHE A 326 18.06 4.25 20.91
CA PHE A 326 17.36 2.99 21.14
C PHE A 326 17.41 2.54 22.61
N SER A 327 18.57 2.66 23.27
CA SER A 327 18.74 2.28 24.68
C SER A 327 17.88 3.14 25.60
N GLU A 328 17.92 4.46 25.44
CA GLU A 328 17.14 5.38 26.27
C GLU A 328 15.63 5.19 26.09
N ALA A 329 15.18 4.92 24.87
CA ALA A 329 13.77 4.60 24.61
C ALA A 329 13.38 3.27 25.29
N HIS A 330 14.23 2.24 25.17
CA HIS A 330 14.02 0.95 25.80
C HIS A 330 14.01 1.04 27.33
N GLU A 331 14.97 1.74 27.93
CA GLU A 331 15.07 1.94 29.38
C GLU A 331 13.87 2.69 29.96
N SER A 332 13.24 3.58 29.17
CA SER A 332 12.06 4.31 29.62
C SER A 332 10.80 3.44 29.74
N ASP A 333 10.65 2.42 28.88
CA ASP A 333 9.56 1.44 28.94
C ASP A 333 9.94 0.18 28.12
N PRO A 334 10.59 -0.83 28.74
CA PRO A 334 11.11 -2.00 28.03
C PRO A 334 10.01 -2.87 27.38
N GLU A 335 8.86 -2.96 28.03
CA GLU A 335 7.73 -3.77 27.57
C GLU A 335 7.08 -3.13 26.34
N LEU A 336 6.76 -1.84 26.42
CA LEU A 336 6.18 -1.11 25.29
C LEU A 336 7.14 -1.07 24.11
N HIS A 337 8.42 -0.81 24.35
CA HIS A 337 9.42 -0.75 23.29
C HIS A 337 9.57 -2.10 22.58
N SER A 338 9.61 -3.20 23.33
CA SER A 338 9.66 -4.56 22.78
C SER A 338 8.40 -4.93 22.00
N ARG A 339 7.23 -4.50 22.48
CA ARG A 339 5.95 -4.65 21.75
C ARG A 339 5.94 -3.85 20.46
N TRP A 340 6.37 -2.59 20.47
CA TRP A 340 6.48 -1.77 19.26
C TRP A 340 7.42 -2.40 18.22
N LEU A 341 8.52 -3.00 18.67
CA LEU A 341 9.43 -3.74 17.78
C LEU A 341 8.84 -5.03 17.22
N THR A 342 7.74 -5.58 17.76
CA THR A 342 7.15 -6.87 17.33
C THR A 342 5.77 -6.73 16.71
N ASP A 343 5.02 -5.68 17.05
CA ASP A 343 3.66 -5.40 16.59
C ASP A 343 3.56 -4.02 15.93
N THR A 344 3.23 -4.00 14.64
CA THR A 344 3.11 -2.77 13.85
C THR A 344 1.90 -1.89 14.20
N SER A 345 0.95 -2.39 14.98
CA SER A 345 -0.21 -1.63 15.47
C SER A 345 0.11 -0.79 16.71
N VAL A 346 1.16 -1.15 17.44
CA VAL A 346 1.61 -0.42 18.63
C VAL A 346 2.33 0.86 18.20
N ALA A 347 2.04 1.96 18.88
CA ALA A 347 2.66 3.26 18.67
C ALA A 347 3.63 3.60 19.81
N PRO A 348 4.68 4.38 19.54
CA PRO A 348 5.42 5.08 20.59
C PRO A 348 4.46 5.98 21.41
N PRO A 349 4.74 6.28 22.68
CA PRO A 349 3.90 7.18 23.46
C PRO A 349 3.76 8.56 22.79
N GLY A 350 2.53 8.94 22.46
CA GLY A 350 2.23 10.19 21.76
C GLY A 350 2.67 10.23 20.29
N GLY A 351 3.04 9.09 19.71
CA GLY A 351 3.49 8.96 18.33
C GLY A 351 2.52 8.20 17.42
N GLU A 352 3.03 7.74 16.29
CA GLU A 352 2.31 6.96 15.27
C GLU A 352 2.79 5.50 15.26
N SER A 353 1.85 4.57 15.09
CA SER A 353 2.17 3.18 14.77
C SER A 353 2.62 3.03 13.32
N LEU A 354 3.34 1.96 13.02
CA LEU A 354 3.75 1.65 11.65
C LEU A 354 2.54 1.41 10.73
N GLN A 355 1.41 0.92 11.26
CA GLN A 355 0.15 0.81 10.52
C GLN A 355 -0.46 2.17 10.18
N GLN A 356 -0.41 3.15 11.08
CA GLN A 356 -0.86 4.51 10.80
C GLN A 356 -0.02 5.15 9.69
N VAL A 357 1.30 5.04 9.78
CA VAL A 357 2.23 5.52 8.74
C VAL A 357 1.94 4.83 7.40
N HIS A 358 1.76 3.51 7.42
CA HIS A 358 1.46 2.76 6.20
C HIS A 358 0.19 3.23 5.49
N ARG A 359 -0.89 3.50 6.24
CA ARG A 359 -2.15 4.01 5.68
C ARG A 359 -2.00 5.39 5.05
N ARG A 360 -1.37 6.36 5.73
CA ARG A 360 -1.18 7.71 5.15
C ARG A 360 -0.23 7.71 3.96
N VAL A 361 0.83 6.89 3.99
CA VAL A 361 1.77 6.78 2.88
C VAL A 361 1.15 6.08 1.68
N LYS A 362 0.24 5.11 1.88
CA LYS A 362 -0.56 4.53 0.79
C LYS A 362 -1.39 5.59 0.07
N LYS A 363 -2.08 6.46 0.82
CA LYS A 363 -2.84 7.59 0.25
C LYS A 363 -1.93 8.55 -0.52
N ALA A 364 -0.77 8.91 0.03
CA ALA A 364 0.20 9.76 -0.64
C ALA A 364 0.70 9.16 -1.96
N ARG A 365 1.02 7.86 -1.96
CA ARG A 365 1.41 7.10 -3.16
C ARG A 365 0.31 7.12 -4.22
N GLU A 366 -0.93 6.85 -3.84
CA GLU A 366 -2.09 6.86 -4.76
C GLU A 366 -2.33 8.24 -5.36
N LEU A 367 -2.13 9.31 -4.58
CA LEU A 367 -2.20 10.68 -5.09
C LEU A 367 -1.06 10.98 -6.07
N ILE A 368 0.16 10.49 -5.83
CA ILE A 368 1.27 10.63 -6.78
C ILE A 368 0.96 9.88 -8.10
N GLU A 369 0.48 8.64 -8.02
CA GLU A 369 0.07 7.86 -9.20
C GLU A 369 -1.03 8.58 -9.98
N LYS A 370 -2.05 9.11 -9.29
CA LYS A 370 -3.15 9.84 -9.91
C LYS A 370 -2.70 11.15 -10.55
N ASP A 371 -1.86 11.92 -9.87
CA ASP A 371 -1.45 13.26 -10.31
C ASP A 371 -0.49 13.20 -11.51
N TYR A 372 0.34 12.15 -11.60
CA TYR A 372 1.43 12.09 -12.59
C TYR A 372 1.31 10.95 -13.60
N GLY A 373 0.54 9.89 -13.32
CA GLY A 373 0.38 8.76 -14.23
C GLY A 373 1.72 8.08 -14.56
N ALA A 374 1.92 7.75 -15.84
CA ALA A 374 3.15 7.14 -16.33
C ALA A 374 4.31 8.16 -16.32
N ALA A 375 5.01 8.24 -15.19
CA ALA A 375 6.10 9.18 -14.95
C ALA A 375 7.15 8.59 -14.00
N ASN A 376 8.37 9.10 -14.09
CA ASN A 376 9.45 8.85 -13.15
C ASN A 376 9.46 9.95 -12.07
N VAL A 377 8.99 9.60 -10.89
CA VAL A 377 8.86 10.54 -9.76
C VAL A 377 9.97 10.26 -8.75
N LEU A 378 10.85 11.24 -8.52
CA LEU A 378 11.79 11.20 -7.41
C LEU A 378 11.06 11.55 -6.11
N VAL A 379 10.97 10.58 -5.20
CA VAL A 379 10.33 10.72 -3.89
C VAL A 379 11.41 10.79 -2.81
N VAL A 380 11.58 11.96 -2.19
CA VAL A 380 12.57 12.16 -1.13
C VAL A 380 11.90 12.07 0.24
N SER A 381 12.31 11.07 1.04
CA SER A 381 11.64 10.76 2.30
C SER A 381 12.59 10.08 3.32
N HIS A 382 12.03 9.28 4.21
CA HIS A 382 12.68 8.71 5.40
C HIS A 382 12.52 7.18 5.43
N VAL A 383 13.01 6.55 6.50
CA VAL A 383 13.06 5.07 6.57
C VAL A 383 11.66 4.49 6.53
N THR A 384 10.73 4.98 7.35
CA THR A 384 9.41 4.34 7.47
C THR A 384 8.55 4.53 6.23
N PRO A 385 8.41 5.74 5.64
CA PRO A 385 7.62 5.90 4.42
C PRO A 385 8.21 5.15 3.22
N ILE A 386 9.53 5.15 3.03
CA ILE A 386 10.17 4.43 1.92
C ILE A 386 9.93 2.92 2.06
N LYS A 387 10.16 2.36 3.26
CA LYS A 387 9.85 0.95 3.52
C LYS A 387 8.37 0.65 3.35
N SER A 388 7.47 1.59 3.68
CA SER A 388 6.04 1.43 3.45
C SER A 388 5.70 1.34 1.97
N ILE A 389 6.28 2.19 1.11
CA ILE A 389 6.06 2.13 -0.35
C ILE A 389 6.60 0.82 -0.92
N LEU A 390 7.81 0.42 -0.54
CA LEU A 390 8.42 -0.84 -0.97
C LEU A 390 7.60 -2.05 -0.52
N ARG A 391 7.07 -2.01 0.71
CA ARG A 391 6.16 -3.02 1.22
C ARG A 391 4.89 -3.13 0.37
N GLN A 392 4.30 -2.00 -0.05
CA GLN A 392 3.13 -1.99 -0.93
C GLN A 392 3.46 -2.59 -2.29
N ALA A 393 4.60 -2.23 -2.88
CA ALA A 393 5.01 -2.71 -4.20
C ALA A 393 5.30 -4.22 -4.24
N LEU A 394 5.71 -4.82 -3.11
CA LEU A 394 5.98 -6.25 -2.96
C LEU A 394 4.79 -7.04 -2.41
N ASP A 395 3.69 -6.37 -2.06
CA ASP A 395 2.62 -6.94 -1.23
C ASP A 395 3.14 -7.71 0.00
N ALA A 396 4.15 -7.13 0.66
CA ALA A 396 4.85 -7.82 1.73
C ALA A 396 4.12 -7.70 3.08
N SER A 397 4.28 -8.72 3.92
CA SER A 397 3.77 -8.69 5.30
C SER A 397 4.39 -7.53 6.12
N PRO A 398 3.75 -7.10 7.24
CA PRO A 398 4.29 -6.05 8.11
C PRO A 398 5.69 -6.33 8.67
N SER A 399 6.13 -7.60 8.68
CA SER A 399 7.49 -7.97 9.07
C SER A 399 8.58 -7.33 8.19
N PHE A 400 8.23 -6.87 6.98
CA PHE A 400 9.12 -6.18 6.05
C PHE A 400 9.85 -5.00 6.69
N PHE A 401 9.18 -4.22 7.56
CA PHE A 401 9.80 -3.07 8.23
C PHE A 401 11.07 -3.43 9.03
N LYS A 402 11.11 -4.65 9.57
CA LYS A 402 12.15 -5.14 10.49
C LYS A 402 13.20 -5.98 9.78
N LYS A 403 12.79 -6.69 8.73
CA LYS A 403 13.66 -7.59 7.95
C LYS A 403 14.47 -6.87 6.88
N THR A 404 14.25 -5.58 6.70
CA THR A 404 14.94 -4.78 5.70
C THR A 404 15.75 -3.68 6.34
N HIS A 405 16.91 -3.38 5.76
CA HIS A 405 17.74 -2.24 6.13
C HIS A 405 17.68 -1.20 5.01
N LEU A 406 17.76 0.07 5.38
CA LEU A 406 17.77 1.18 4.42
C LEU A 406 18.82 2.18 4.87
N ASP A 407 19.83 2.42 4.04
CA ASP A 407 20.96 3.29 4.32
C ASP A 407 20.63 4.76 4.05
N LEU A 408 21.42 5.67 4.63
CA LEU A 408 21.28 7.12 4.38
C LEU A 408 21.66 7.43 2.93
N ALA A 409 20.95 8.37 2.31
CA ALA A 409 21.12 8.69 0.88
C ALA A 409 21.02 7.48 -0.08
N SER A 410 20.40 6.38 0.35
CA SER A 410 20.16 5.20 -0.50
C SER A 410 19.06 5.46 -1.51
N LEU A 411 19.17 4.84 -2.68
CA LEU A 411 18.16 4.83 -3.72
C LEU A 411 17.43 3.47 -3.77
N SER A 412 16.12 3.49 -3.90
CA SER A 412 15.30 2.32 -4.25
C SER A 412 14.34 2.67 -5.39
N ILE A 413 13.83 1.68 -6.11
CA ILE A 413 12.90 1.91 -7.23
C ILE A 413 11.72 0.95 -7.08
N ALA A 414 10.53 1.52 -6.99
CA ALA A 414 9.26 0.79 -7.03
C ALA A 414 8.44 1.25 -8.24
N GLU A 415 7.72 0.33 -8.86
CA GLU A 415 6.85 0.60 -10.01
C GLU A 415 5.42 0.19 -9.66
N PHE A 416 4.49 1.08 -9.98
CA PHE A 416 3.05 0.88 -9.82
C PHE A 416 2.39 1.09 -11.17
N TYR A 417 1.68 0.08 -11.65
CA TYR A 417 1.04 0.07 -12.95
C TYR A 417 -0.46 0.34 -12.79
N SER A 418 -1.05 1.15 -13.66
CA SER A 418 -2.46 1.56 -13.54
C SER A 418 -3.44 0.40 -13.74
N ASP A 419 -3.00 -0.68 -14.38
CA ASP A 419 -3.73 -1.93 -14.56
C ASP A 419 -3.48 -2.95 -13.44
N GLY A 420 -2.75 -2.58 -12.38
CA GLY A 420 -2.67 -3.32 -11.12
C GLY A 420 -1.30 -3.88 -10.73
N PRO A 421 -0.47 -4.41 -11.65
CA PRO A 421 0.82 -4.97 -11.27
C PRO A 421 1.71 -3.96 -10.52
N THR A 422 2.55 -4.48 -9.64
CA THR A 422 3.57 -3.69 -8.93
C THR A 422 4.89 -4.46 -8.90
N CYS A 423 6.01 -3.76 -8.77
CA CYS A 423 7.29 -4.42 -8.52
C CYS A 423 8.33 -3.50 -7.87
N VAL A 424 9.38 -4.10 -7.30
CA VAL A 424 10.57 -3.39 -6.85
C VAL A 424 11.72 -3.74 -7.80
N ARG A 425 12.29 -2.73 -8.45
CA ARG A 425 13.39 -2.87 -9.42
C ARG A 425 14.77 -2.71 -8.77
N LEU A 426 14.84 -1.95 -7.68
CA LEU A 426 16.07 -1.65 -6.97
C LEU A 426 15.77 -1.47 -5.48
N PHE A 427 16.63 -1.99 -4.62
CA PHE A 427 16.48 -1.88 -3.17
C PHE A 427 17.81 -1.47 -2.54
N ASN A 428 17.80 -0.36 -1.80
CA ASN A 428 18.89 0.13 -0.95
C ASN A 428 20.26 0.27 -1.65
N ASP A 429 20.29 0.87 -2.84
CA ASP A 429 21.52 1.12 -3.57
C ASP A 429 22.25 2.36 -3.05
N THR A 430 23.53 2.18 -2.70
CA THR A 430 24.43 3.23 -2.21
C THR A 430 25.71 3.33 -3.04
N SER A 431 25.76 2.73 -4.24
CA SER A 431 26.97 2.69 -5.07
C SER A 431 27.49 4.05 -5.56
N HIS A 432 26.72 5.13 -5.39
CA HIS A 432 27.17 6.51 -5.61
C HIS A 432 27.93 7.12 -4.43
N LEU A 433 27.91 6.48 -3.26
CA LEU A 433 28.60 6.96 -2.08
C LEU A 433 30.03 6.41 -2.08
N ASP A 434 30.98 7.27 -1.72
CA ASP A 434 32.35 6.84 -1.47
C ASP A 434 32.38 5.92 -0.23
N SER A 435 33.10 4.80 -0.35
CA SER A 435 33.25 3.76 0.68
C SER A 435 33.89 4.25 1.98
#